data_AF-A0A4U3KV97-F1
#
_entry.id   AF-A0A4U3KV97-F1
#
_cell.length_a   1.000
_cell.length_b   1.000
_cell.length_c   1.000
_cell.angle_alpha   90.00
_cell.angle_beta   90.00
_cell.angle_gamma   90.00
#
_symmetry.space_group_name_H-M   'P 1'
#
loop_
_entity.id
_entity.type
_entity.pdbx_description
1 polymer ?
#
loop_
_entity_poly.entity_id
_entity_poly.type
_entity_poly.pdbx_seq_one_letter_code
_entity_poly.pdbx_strand_id
1 'polypeptide(L)' 'MEIMLTPAAKAGLDEWESNGNKKVIQRIHDLVESVQRTPFKGIGKPEPLK' A
#
# COMPACT_ATOMS: atom_id res chain seq x y z
N MET A 1 -15.11 3.54 -0.43
CA MET A 1 -14.44 2.25 -0.71
C MET A 1 -13.76 1.83 0.56
N GLU A 2 -14.01 0.62 1.05
CA GLU A 2 -13.38 0.12 2.28
C GLU A 2 -12.01 -0.48 1.97
N ILE A 3 -11.07 -0.35 2.91
CA ILE A 3 -9.75 -0.98 2.84
C ILE A 3 -9.79 -2.19 3.77
N MET A 4 -9.47 -3.37 3.24
CA MET A 4 -9.36 -4.61 4.01
C MET A 4 -7.91 -5.09 3.99
N LEU A 5 -7.35 -5.34 5.18
CA LEU A 5 -6.02 -5.91 5.32
C LEU A 5 -6.13 -7.39 5.67
N THR A 6 -5.48 -8.24 4.89
CA THR A 6 -5.28 -9.64 5.28
C THR A 6 -4.28 -9.72 6.43
N PRO A 7 -4.25 -10.82 7.21
CA PRO A 7 -3.26 -11.00 8.28
C PRO A 7 -1.82 -10.84 7.78
N ALA A 8 -1.51 -11.35 6.59
CA ALA A 8 -0.19 -11.21 5.97
C ALA A 8 0.14 -9.74 5.61
N ALA A 9 -0.83 -9.01 5.03
CA ALA A 9 -0.65 -7.60 4.71
C ALA A 9 -0.45 -6.76 5.98
N LYS A 10 -1.21 -7.05 7.04
CA LYS A 10 -1.07 -6.38 8.33
C LYS A 10 0.30 -6.66 8.96
N ALA A 11 0.76 -7.91 8.98
CA ALA A 11 2.08 -8.26 9.51
C ALA A 11 3.21 -7.51 8.79
N GLY A 12 3.13 -7.39 7.46
CA GLY A 12 4.10 -6.60 6.69
C GLY A 12 4.09 -5.11 7.07
N LEU A 13 2.91 -4.51 7.25
CA LEU A 13 2.82 -3.12 7.71
C LEU A 13 3.40 -2.93 9.12
N ASP A 14 3.05 -3.84 10.05
CA ASP A 14 3.53 -3.81 11.44
C ASP A 14 5.07 -3.97 11.50
N GLU A 15 5.68 -4.75 10.59
CA GLU A 15 7.14 -4.87 10.45
C GLU A 15 7.80 -3.55 10.01
N TRP A 16 7.22 -2.88 9.01
CA TRP A 16 7.72 -1.57 8.56
C TRP A 16 7.60 -0.49 9.64
N GLU A 17 6.51 -0.52 10.43
CA GLU A 17 6.31 0.35 11.59
C GLU A 17 7.35 0.10 12.68
N SER A 18 7.56 -1.18 13.04
CA SER A 18 8.51 -1.58 14.08
C SER A 18 9.95 -1.21 13.72
N ASN A 19 10.31 -1.31 12.44
CA ASN A 19 11.62 -0.90 11.93
C ASN A 19 11.78 0.63 11.78
N GLY A 20 10.75 1.41 12.09
CA GLY A 20 10.78 2.87 12.02
C GLY A 20 10.87 3.43 10.60
N ASN A 21 10.54 2.64 9.58
CA ASN A 21 10.73 3.02 8.18
C ASN A 21 9.59 3.91 7.66
N LYS A 22 9.52 5.13 8.20
CA LYS A 22 8.46 6.11 7.90
C LYS A 22 8.28 6.40 6.41
N LYS A 23 9.36 6.35 5.62
CA LYS A 23 9.32 6.57 4.16
C LYS A 23 8.52 5.47 3.45
N VAL A 24 8.68 4.22 3.87
CA VAL A 24 7.94 3.09 3.29
C VAL A 24 6.47 3.17 3.67
N ILE A 25 6.17 3.50 4.94
CA ILE A 25 4.79 3.65 5.41
C ILE A 25 4.06 4.76 4.64
N GLN A 26 4.68 5.94 4.51
CA GLN A 26 4.15 7.04 3.70
C GLN A 26 3.91 6.60 2.25
N ARG A 27 4.87 5.87 1.67
CA ARG A 27 4.74 5.37 0.30
C ARG A 27 3.56 4.40 0.13
N ILE A 28 3.30 3.53 1.11
CA ILE A 28 2.15 2.64 1.12
C ILE A 28 0.85 3.45 1.15
N HIS A 29 0.76 4.47 2.01
CA HIS A 29 -0.41 5.35 2.07
C HIS A 29 -0.67 6.06 0.73
N ASP A 30 0.36 6.65 0.13
CA ASP A 30 0.24 7.33 -1.17
C ASP A 30 -0.26 6.39 -2.27
N LEU A 31 0.25 5.15 -2.30
CA LEU A 31 -0.15 4.13 -3.27
C LEU A 31 -1.61 3.72 -3.07
N VAL A 32 -2.02 3.47 -1.82
CA VAL A 32 -3.40 3.10 -1.49
C VAL A 32 -4.36 4.22 -1.88
N GLU A 33 -4.04 5.48 -1.56
CA GLU A 33 -4.86 6.63 -1.95
C GLU A 33 -4.94 6.78 -3.48
N SER A 34 -3.82 6.62 -4.19
CA SER A 34 -3.80 6.68 -5.65
C SER A 34 -4.66 5.59 -6.28
N VAL A 35 -4.65 4.37 -5.73
CA VAL A 35 -5.47 3.25 -6.22
C VAL A 35 -6.96 3.52 -5.99
N GLN A 36 -7.32 4.15 -4.87
CA GLN A 36 -8.71 4.54 -4.61
C GLN A 36 -9.22 5.63 -5.56
N ARG A 37 -8.36 6.59 -5.93
CA ARG A 37 -8.71 7.69 -6.85
C ARG A 37 -8.70 7.27 -8.32
N THR A 38 -7.66 6.54 -8.74
CA THR A 38 -7.46 6.11 -10.12
C THR A 38 -7.03 4.64 -10.18
N PRO A 39 -7.97 3.68 -10.09
CA PRO A 39 -7.65 2.26 -10.17
C PRO A 39 -6.89 1.91 -11.46
N PHE A 40 -5.88 1.04 -11.33
CA PHE A 40 -5.05 0.55 -12.45
C PHE A 40 -4.27 1.63 -13.22
N LYS A 41 -4.16 2.85 -12.69
CA LYS A 41 -3.40 3.96 -13.27
C LYS A 41 -2.71 4.78 -12.17
N GLY A 42 -1.76 5.62 -12.56
CA GLY A 42 -1.09 6.55 -11.64
C GLY A 42 0.26 6.05 -11.14
N ILE A 43 0.59 6.38 -9.89
CA ILE A 43 1.92 6.16 -9.33
C ILE A 43 2.15 4.68 -8.99
N GLY A 44 3.42 4.26 -8.98
CA GLY A 44 3.78 2.87 -8.66
C GLY A 44 3.75 1.91 -9.85
N LYS A 45 3.49 2.42 -11.07
CA LYS A 45 3.43 1.64 -12.32
C LYS A 45 2.52 0.41 -12.16
N PRO A 46 1.19 0.60 -12.00
CA PRO A 46 0.26 -0.51 -11.86
C PRO A 46 0.34 -1.44 -13.06
N GLU A 47 0.60 -2.72 -12.81
CA GLU A 47 0.71 -3.76 -13.83
C GLU A 47 -0.24 -4.91 -13.50
N PRO A 48 -0.98 -5.45 -14.49
CA PRO A 48 -1.86 -6.59 -14.26
C PRO A 48 -1.03 -7.83 -13.91
N LEU A 49 -1.48 -8.57 -12.91
CA LEU A 49 -0.92 -9.88 -12.58
C LEU A 49 -1.37 -10.91 -13.64
N LYS A 50 -0.58 -11.97 -13.82
CA LYS A 50 -0.89 -13.09 -14.72
C LYS A 50 -1.72 -14.15 -14.02
#